data_AF-A0A091R1P8-F1
#
_entry.id   AF-A0A091R1P8-F1
#
_cell.length_a   1.000
_cell.length_b   1.000
_cell.length_c   1.000
_cell.angle_alpha   90.00
_cell.angle_beta   90.00
_cell.angle_gamma   90.00
#
_symmetry.space_group_name_H-M   'P 1'
#
loop_
_entity.id
_entity.type
_entity.pdbx_description
1 polymer ?
#
loop_
_entity_poly.entity_id
_entity_poly.type
_entity_poly.pdbx_seq_one_letter_code
_entity_poly.pdbx_strand_id
1 'polypeptide(L)'
;ELENLSDAPFSGDEENGGSEERKTEINGNWIPATSITEAKLNAKAKRRLRKNSSRDSGRGDSVSDNGEPLKVGVVPTSPKGKLLDRRSRSGKGRGLPKKGGAGGKGVWGTPGQVYDVEEVDIKDPNYDDDQENCVYETVVLPLDERAFEKTLTPIIQEYFEHGDTNEVSEMLKNLNLGEMKYSVPVLAVSLALEGKASHREMTSKLISDLCGTVVSKTDVEKSFDRLLKELPELVLDSPRAPQLVGQFIARAVGDGILSSTYIDGYKGTVDCVQARAALDRATVLLSVTKGGKRIDNLWGSGGGQQSVKHLVKEIDMLLKEYLLSGDVLEAERCLQELEVPHFHHELVYEAIVMVLESTGEKTFKMILDLLKSLWRSSVITVDQMKRGYERVYREIPDINLDVPHSYSVLERFVEECFQAGIISKPLRDLCPSRGRKRFVSEGDGGRLKLESY
;
A
#
# COMPACT_ATOMS: atom_id res chain seq x y z
N GLU A 1 3.53 -4.08 70.52
CA GLU A 1 2.18 -4.14 71.12
C GLU A 1 1.22 -4.23 69.94
N LEU A 2 0.80 -5.47 69.60
CA LEU A 2 -0.57 -6.00 69.79
C LEU A 2 -1.60 -5.11 69.08
N GLU A 3 -2.40 -5.58 68.12
CA GLU A 3 -3.31 -6.73 68.24
C GLU A 3 -3.54 -7.47 66.90
N ASN A 4 -3.63 -8.80 67.02
CA ASN A 4 -4.21 -9.76 66.08
C ASN A 4 -5.75 -9.81 66.25
N LEU A 5 -6.46 -10.32 65.24
CA LEU A 5 -7.68 -11.18 65.30
C LEU A 5 -8.15 -11.36 63.83
N SER A 6 -7.72 -12.41 63.10
CA SER A 6 -8.33 -13.74 62.97
C SER A 6 -9.85 -13.75 62.76
N ASP A 7 -10.29 -14.19 61.57
CA ASP A 7 -11.38 -15.16 61.44
C ASP A 7 -11.44 -15.76 60.01
N ALA A 8 -11.29 -17.07 59.96
CA ALA A 8 -11.84 -17.99 58.94
C ALA A 8 -12.38 -19.18 59.75
N PRO A 9 -13.46 -19.87 59.33
CA PRO A 9 -13.25 -21.21 58.73
C PRO A 9 -14.40 -21.71 57.81
N PHE A 10 -14.29 -22.99 57.42
CA PHE A 10 -15.15 -23.91 56.63
C PHE A 10 -14.82 -23.97 55.12
N SER A 11 -14.00 -24.90 54.62
CA SER A 11 -13.93 -26.39 54.68
C SER A 11 -14.92 -27.12 53.76
N GLY A 12 -14.36 -27.86 52.81
CA GLY A 12 -15.04 -28.76 51.87
C GLY A 12 -14.01 -29.45 50.97
N ASP A 13 -13.33 -30.45 51.54
CA ASP A 13 -12.55 -31.54 50.92
C ASP A 13 -13.39 -32.29 49.84
N GLU A 14 -12.92 -33.09 48.87
CA GLU A 14 -11.75 -33.97 48.80
C GLU A 14 -11.60 -34.53 47.35
N GLU A 15 -10.35 -34.61 46.88
CA GLU A 15 -9.66 -35.72 46.17
C GLU A 15 -10.21 -36.54 44.98
N ASN A 16 -9.42 -36.57 43.88
CA ASN A 16 -8.61 -37.71 43.35
C ASN A 16 -8.16 -37.35 41.91
N GLY A 17 -6.92 -37.48 41.45
CA GLY A 17 -5.83 -38.38 41.79
C GLY A 17 -5.44 -39.17 40.53
N GLY A 18 -4.20 -39.06 40.03
CA GLY A 18 -3.74 -39.88 38.91
C GLY A 18 -2.52 -39.36 38.14
N SER A 19 -1.35 -39.40 38.78
CA SER A 19 -0.04 -39.40 38.15
C SER A 19 0.33 -40.81 37.65
N GLU A 20 0.69 -40.97 36.38
CA GLU A 20 1.48 -42.13 35.93
C GLU A 20 2.61 -41.70 34.99
N GLU A 21 3.85 -41.95 35.43
CA GLU A 21 5.05 -42.00 34.60
C GLU A 21 5.29 -43.44 34.10
N ARG A 22 5.52 -43.60 32.79
CA ARG A 22 6.65 -44.32 32.15
C ARG A 22 6.43 -44.35 30.63
N LYS A 23 7.29 -43.68 29.84
CA LYS A 23 8.46 -44.24 29.10
C LYS A 23 8.09 -45.42 28.21
N THR A 24 8.45 -45.53 26.93
CA THR A 24 9.23 -44.78 25.93
C THR A 24 9.13 -45.68 24.70
N GLU A 25 8.91 -45.17 23.49
CA GLU A 25 9.57 -45.72 22.29
C GLU A 25 9.44 -44.77 21.09
N ILE A 26 10.54 -44.74 20.33
CA ILE A 26 11.04 -43.78 19.35
C ILE A 26 10.46 -44.06 17.96
N ASN A 27 10.19 -43.03 17.13
CA ASN A 27 10.92 -42.71 15.88
C ASN A 27 10.18 -41.70 14.98
N GLY A 28 10.91 -40.80 14.31
CA GLY A 28 10.45 -40.10 13.08
C GLY A 28 10.64 -38.58 13.01
N ASN A 29 11.88 -38.15 12.77
CA ASN A 29 12.32 -36.76 12.66
C ASN A 29 11.99 -36.08 11.29
N TRP A 30 11.50 -34.82 11.35
CA TRP A 30 11.88 -33.59 10.60
C TRP A 30 11.54 -33.37 9.10
N ILE A 31 10.83 -32.26 8.86
CA ILE A 31 10.71 -31.54 7.57
C ILE A 31 11.11 -30.06 7.81
N PRO A 32 12.10 -29.47 7.10
CA PRO A 32 12.44 -28.06 7.26
C PRO A 32 11.50 -27.13 6.48
N ALA A 33 11.04 -26.07 7.13
CA ALA A 33 10.01 -25.13 6.66
C ALA A 33 10.45 -24.12 5.57
N THR A 34 11.67 -24.23 5.03
CA THR A 34 12.21 -23.28 4.03
C THR A 34 11.84 -23.62 2.58
N SER A 35 11.21 -24.76 2.30
CA SER A 35 10.82 -25.16 0.94
C SER A 35 9.45 -24.63 0.46
N ILE A 36 8.67 -23.95 1.32
CA ILE A 36 7.24 -23.69 1.03
C ILE A 36 6.94 -22.27 0.50
N THR A 37 7.78 -21.26 0.69
CA THR A 37 7.41 -19.86 0.38
C THR A 37 8.13 -19.25 -0.82
N GLU A 38 9.40 -19.64 -1.07
CA GLU A 38 10.23 -19.02 -2.11
C GLU A 38 9.85 -19.45 -3.55
N ALA A 39 9.27 -20.64 -3.72
CA ALA A 39 8.91 -21.20 -5.03
C ALA A 39 7.58 -20.69 -5.60
N LYS A 40 6.61 -20.30 -4.75
CA LYS A 40 5.28 -19.84 -5.23
C LYS A 40 5.25 -18.34 -5.56
N LEU A 41 6.02 -17.51 -4.86
CA LEU A 41 6.09 -16.06 -5.09
C LEU A 41 6.92 -15.72 -6.35
N ASN A 42 8.01 -16.45 -6.59
CA ASN A 42 8.88 -16.21 -7.76
C ASN A 42 8.27 -16.66 -9.12
N ALA A 43 7.32 -17.60 -9.13
CA ALA A 43 6.72 -18.11 -10.37
C ALA A 43 5.63 -17.18 -10.95
N LYS A 44 4.96 -16.37 -10.13
CA LYS A 44 3.84 -15.51 -10.58
C LYS A 44 4.29 -14.12 -11.04
N ALA A 45 5.32 -13.55 -10.43
CA ALA A 45 5.81 -12.21 -10.77
C ALA A 45 6.63 -12.16 -12.07
N LYS A 46 7.33 -13.24 -12.43
CA LYS A 46 8.15 -13.29 -13.67
C LYS A 46 7.36 -13.50 -14.96
N ARG A 47 6.05 -13.77 -14.92
CA ARG A 47 5.23 -13.95 -16.14
C ARG A 47 4.65 -12.65 -16.73
N ARG A 48 4.82 -11.49 -16.07
CA ARG A 48 4.20 -10.22 -16.50
C ARG A 48 5.11 -9.22 -17.21
N LEU A 49 6.42 -9.45 -17.33
CA LEU A 49 7.28 -8.54 -18.10
C LEU A 49 8.34 -9.29 -18.92
N ARG A 50 7.99 -9.69 -20.15
CA ARG A 50 8.77 -9.43 -21.38
C ARG A 50 8.11 -10.02 -22.63
N LYS A 51 7.47 -9.10 -23.37
CA LYS A 51 7.43 -8.94 -24.84
C LYS A 51 6.85 -10.04 -25.74
N ASN A 52 5.71 -9.67 -26.34
CA ASN A 52 5.47 -9.50 -27.78
C ASN A 52 6.51 -10.13 -28.72
N SER A 53 6.13 -11.17 -29.47
CA SER A 53 6.26 -11.28 -30.93
C SER A 53 5.89 -12.70 -31.37
N SER A 54 4.67 -12.86 -31.88
CA SER A 54 4.28 -14.04 -32.66
C SER A 54 4.92 -13.91 -34.05
N ARG A 55 6.11 -14.51 -34.21
CA ARG A 55 6.63 -14.88 -35.53
C ARG A 55 6.86 -16.38 -35.52
N ASP A 56 5.84 -17.04 -36.03
CA ASP A 56 5.79 -18.45 -36.36
C ASP A 56 6.70 -18.73 -37.58
N SER A 57 7.39 -19.85 -37.54
CA SER A 57 8.11 -20.41 -38.68
C SER A 57 7.95 -21.93 -38.69
N GLY A 58 6.93 -22.38 -39.44
CA GLY A 58 7.10 -23.32 -40.55
C GLY A 58 6.87 -24.81 -40.25
N ARG A 59 5.86 -25.40 -40.92
CA ARG A 59 5.99 -26.61 -41.77
C ARG A 59 4.68 -27.03 -42.44
N GLY A 60 4.78 -27.41 -43.71
CA GLY A 60 3.72 -27.94 -44.60
C GLY A 60 3.44 -26.95 -45.73
N ASP A 61 3.42 -27.28 -47.01
CA ASP A 61 3.51 -28.53 -47.76
C ASP A 61 3.89 -28.16 -49.21
N SER A 62 4.30 -29.17 -49.98
CA SER A 62 4.78 -29.13 -51.38
C SER A 62 3.77 -28.54 -52.37
N VAL A 63 4.22 -27.88 -53.45
CA VAL A 63 3.92 -28.15 -54.90
C VAL A 63 4.42 -27.01 -55.83
N SER A 64 4.66 -27.39 -57.09
CA SER A 64 5.38 -26.75 -58.19
C SER A 64 4.75 -25.50 -58.86
N ASP A 65 5.61 -24.76 -59.59
CA ASP A 65 5.53 -24.50 -61.06
C ASP A 65 5.58 -23.03 -61.56
N ASN A 66 6.51 -22.83 -62.50
CA ASN A 66 6.64 -21.86 -63.61
C ASN A 66 6.68 -20.32 -63.45
N GLY A 67 7.71 -19.71 -64.09
CA GLY A 67 7.60 -18.40 -64.76
C GLY A 67 8.78 -17.41 -64.65
N GLU A 68 9.80 -17.53 -65.51
CA GLU A 68 10.86 -16.54 -65.84
C GLU A 68 10.33 -15.25 -66.55
N PRO A 69 11.14 -14.24 -66.98
CA PRO A 69 12.48 -13.75 -66.57
C PRO A 69 12.60 -12.18 -66.54
N LEU A 70 13.81 -11.65 -66.25
CA LEU A 70 14.54 -10.50 -66.91
C LEU A 70 15.54 -9.82 -65.91
N LYS A 71 16.87 -10.02 -66.04
CA LYS A 71 17.91 -9.14 -66.69
C LYS A 71 18.30 -7.89 -65.84
N VAL A 72 19.55 -7.46 -65.54
CA VAL A 72 20.95 -7.63 -66.05
C VAL A 72 21.99 -7.16 -64.98
N GLY A 73 23.16 -7.82 -64.91
CA GLY A 73 24.53 -7.26 -64.70
C GLY A 73 24.95 -6.84 -63.27
N VAL A 74 26.17 -7.04 -62.76
CA VAL A 74 27.51 -7.28 -63.34
C VAL A 74 28.41 -7.92 -62.26
N VAL A 75 29.30 -8.83 -62.65
CA VAL A 75 30.43 -9.36 -61.84
C VAL A 75 31.74 -8.77 -62.38
N PRO A 76 32.76 -8.58 -61.53
CA PRO A 76 34.12 -8.99 -61.91
C PRO A 76 34.83 -9.77 -60.77
N THR A 77 35.17 -11.05 -60.97
CA THR A 77 36.52 -11.60 -61.32
C THR A 77 37.59 -11.63 -60.21
N SER A 78 37.80 -12.83 -59.63
CA SER A 78 39.04 -13.63 -59.33
C SER A 78 40.43 -13.01 -59.64
N PRO A 79 41.62 -13.43 -59.08
CA PRO A 79 41.97 -14.76 -58.54
C PRO A 79 43.05 -14.89 -57.42
N LYS A 80 43.26 -16.15 -56.97
CA LYS A 80 44.51 -16.81 -56.49
C LYS A 80 44.62 -17.14 -54.99
N GLY A 81 44.86 -18.42 -54.72
CA GLY A 81 45.40 -18.89 -53.44
C GLY A 81 45.24 -20.37 -53.14
N LYS A 82 45.66 -21.27 -54.04
CA LYS A 82 45.97 -22.67 -53.65
C LYS A 82 47.09 -22.60 -52.61
N LEU A 83 46.92 -23.19 -51.41
CA LEU A 83 47.91 -24.07 -50.78
C LEU A 83 47.50 -24.53 -49.36
N LEU A 84 47.58 -25.86 -49.19
CA LEU A 84 47.85 -26.61 -47.96
C LEU A 84 46.67 -27.00 -47.07
N ASP A 85 46.12 -28.15 -47.47
CA ASP A 85 45.81 -29.28 -46.60
C ASP A 85 46.79 -29.37 -45.40
N ARG A 86 46.38 -28.87 -44.24
CA ARG A 86 47.05 -29.11 -42.96
C ARG A 86 46.20 -30.09 -42.14
N ARG A 87 46.33 -31.37 -42.49
CA ARG A 87 46.03 -32.47 -41.54
C ARG A 87 46.87 -32.24 -40.28
N SER A 88 46.22 -32.10 -39.13
CA SER A 88 46.93 -32.01 -37.84
C SER A 88 47.61 -33.33 -37.52
N ARG A 89 48.94 -33.36 -37.62
CA ARG A 89 49.80 -34.44 -37.09
C ARG A 89 50.01 -34.31 -35.58
N SER A 90 48.91 -34.26 -34.83
CA SER A 90 48.92 -34.47 -33.38
C SER A 90 47.94 -35.59 -33.12
N GLY A 91 48.43 -36.71 -32.57
CA GLY A 91 47.67 -37.93 -32.29
C GLY A 91 46.59 -37.77 -31.20
N LYS A 92 46.01 -36.59 -31.04
CA LYS A 92 44.85 -36.32 -30.20
C LYS A 92 43.72 -35.88 -31.11
N GLY A 93 42.67 -36.70 -31.17
CA GLY A 93 41.52 -36.52 -32.07
C GLY A 93 40.85 -35.15 -31.93
N ARG A 94 39.93 -34.85 -32.86
CA ARG A 94 39.24 -33.56 -33.12
C ARG A 94 38.50 -32.87 -31.95
N GLY A 95 38.72 -33.25 -30.68
CA GLY A 95 38.05 -32.65 -29.52
C GLY A 95 36.53 -32.76 -29.53
N LEU A 96 35.98 -33.54 -30.46
CA LEU A 96 34.56 -33.79 -30.57
C LEU A 96 34.16 -34.79 -29.49
N PRO A 97 33.08 -34.53 -28.71
CA PRO A 97 32.55 -35.50 -27.78
C PRO A 97 32.25 -36.81 -28.52
N LYS A 98 32.70 -37.95 -28.00
CA LYS A 98 32.33 -39.25 -28.55
C LYS A 98 30.80 -39.35 -28.52
N LYS A 99 30.18 -39.83 -29.60
CA LYS A 99 28.72 -40.01 -29.69
C LYS A 99 28.21 -40.74 -28.43
N GLY A 100 27.46 -40.04 -27.59
CA GLY A 100 26.91 -40.55 -26.33
C GLY A 100 27.51 -39.98 -25.03
N GLY A 101 28.62 -39.24 -25.08
CA GLY A 101 29.24 -38.66 -23.87
C GLY A 101 29.03 -37.15 -23.78
N ALA A 102 28.21 -36.69 -22.84
CA ALA A 102 28.23 -35.30 -22.42
C ALA A 102 29.31 -35.14 -21.34
N GLY A 103 30.45 -34.58 -21.74
CA GLY A 103 31.59 -34.44 -20.82
C GLY A 103 32.90 -34.28 -21.55
N GLY A 104 33.01 -33.21 -22.34
CA GLY A 104 34.34 -32.71 -22.72
C GLY A 104 35.04 -32.10 -21.50
N LYS A 105 36.37 -32.06 -21.52
CA LYS A 105 37.19 -31.46 -20.45
C LYS A 105 36.72 -30.02 -20.19
N GLY A 106 36.13 -29.78 -19.01
CA GLY A 106 35.58 -28.47 -18.61
C GLY A 106 34.06 -28.30 -18.72
N VAL A 107 33.30 -29.37 -18.95
CA VAL A 107 31.82 -29.32 -19.00
C VAL A 107 31.23 -30.19 -17.89
N TRP A 108 30.20 -29.68 -17.22
CA TRP A 108 29.55 -30.23 -16.01
C TRP A 108 28.67 -31.48 -16.25
N GLY A 109 28.98 -32.30 -17.25
CA GLY A 109 28.19 -33.48 -17.60
C GLY A 109 26.84 -33.17 -18.26
N THR A 110 26.00 -34.19 -18.41
CA THR A 110 24.66 -34.10 -19.04
C THR A 110 23.63 -33.51 -18.06
N PRO A 111 22.83 -32.50 -18.44
CA PRO A 111 21.75 -32.00 -17.59
C PRO A 111 20.75 -33.11 -17.27
N GLY A 112 20.48 -33.35 -15.98
CA GLY A 112 19.53 -34.36 -15.52
C GLY A 112 20.10 -35.76 -15.26
N GLN A 113 21.43 -35.92 -15.31
CA GLN A 113 22.08 -37.13 -14.85
C GLN A 113 22.07 -37.15 -13.31
N VAL A 114 21.23 -38.00 -12.74
CA VAL A 114 21.26 -38.32 -11.31
C VAL A 114 22.45 -39.25 -11.11
N TYR A 115 23.45 -38.81 -10.36
CA TYR A 115 24.53 -39.70 -9.93
C TYR A 115 23.93 -40.76 -9.01
N ASP A 116 24.35 -42.01 -9.16
CA ASP A 116 24.04 -43.04 -8.16
C ASP A 116 24.56 -42.56 -6.80
N VAL A 117 23.87 -42.89 -5.71
CA VAL A 117 24.30 -42.51 -4.36
C VAL A 117 25.71 -43.05 -4.16
N GLU A 118 26.70 -42.16 -4.09
CA GLU A 118 28.09 -42.55 -3.84
C GLU A 118 28.16 -43.13 -2.43
N GLU A 119 28.50 -44.42 -2.33
CA GLU A 119 28.79 -45.05 -1.04
C GLU A 119 30.06 -44.42 -0.48
N VAL A 120 29.95 -43.82 0.72
CA VAL A 120 31.07 -43.13 1.35
C VAL A 120 32.14 -44.15 1.75
N ASP A 121 33.37 -43.97 1.24
CA ASP A 121 34.48 -44.87 1.56
C ASP A 121 35.02 -44.57 2.96
N ILE A 122 34.59 -45.38 3.93
CA ILE A 122 34.97 -45.32 5.35
C ILE A 122 36.49 -45.45 5.56
N LYS A 123 37.24 -45.91 4.54
CA LYS A 123 38.70 -46.05 4.60
C LYS A 123 39.46 -44.90 3.95
N ASP A 124 38.79 -43.86 3.46
CA ASP A 124 39.47 -42.66 2.96
C ASP A 124 40.22 -41.99 4.14
N PRO A 125 41.53 -41.68 4.02
CA PRO A 125 42.27 -40.94 5.04
C PRO A 125 41.70 -39.56 5.39
N ASN A 126 40.84 -39.00 4.54
CA ASN A 126 40.08 -37.78 4.75
C ASN A 126 38.63 -38.03 5.21
N TYR A 127 38.22 -39.30 5.36
CA TYR A 127 36.93 -39.65 5.94
C TYR A 127 36.94 -39.32 7.43
N ASP A 128 36.00 -38.48 7.83
CA ASP A 128 35.83 -38.01 9.19
C ASP A 128 34.40 -38.38 9.62
N ASP A 129 34.28 -39.40 10.48
CA ASP A 129 32.99 -39.91 11.01
C ASP A 129 32.17 -38.79 11.68
N ASP A 130 32.83 -37.72 12.15
CA ASP A 130 32.20 -36.59 12.83
C ASP A 130 31.60 -35.54 11.88
N GLN A 131 31.86 -35.62 10.56
CA GLN A 131 31.29 -34.67 9.57
C GLN A 131 29.78 -34.87 9.34
N GLU A 132 29.25 -36.10 9.46
CA GLU A 132 27.81 -36.34 9.28
C GLU A 132 26.94 -35.65 10.35
N ASN A 133 27.52 -35.32 11.50
CA ASN A 133 26.83 -34.65 12.61
C ASN A 133 27.04 -33.13 12.65
N CYS A 134 27.65 -32.54 11.62
CA CYS A 134 27.83 -31.09 11.54
C CYS A 134 26.51 -30.40 11.13
N VAL A 135 25.75 -29.93 12.13
CA VAL A 135 24.62 -29.01 11.91
C VAL A 135 25.19 -27.64 11.53
N TYR A 136 25.17 -27.32 10.23
CA TYR A 136 25.49 -25.97 9.76
C TYR A 136 24.34 -25.03 10.15
N GLU A 137 24.51 -24.30 11.25
CA GLU A 137 23.66 -23.16 11.55
C GLU A 137 24.00 -22.04 10.58
N THR A 138 23.06 -21.66 9.72
CA THR A 138 23.22 -20.51 8.84
C THR A 138 23.27 -19.24 9.70
N VAL A 139 24.47 -18.78 10.03
CA VAL A 139 24.68 -17.52 10.75
C VAL A 139 24.36 -16.36 9.79
N VAL A 140 23.13 -15.86 9.83
CA VAL A 140 22.76 -14.63 9.13
C VAL A 140 23.39 -13.47 9.88
N LEU A 141 24.39 -12.82 9.27
CA LEU A 141 25.03 -11.65 9.85
C LEU A 141 24.02 -10.52 10.07
N PRO A 142 24.20 -9.69 11.12
CA PRO A 142 23.40 -8.49 11.31
C PRO A 142 23.45 -7.60 10.07
N LEU A 143 22.33 -6.98 9.73
CA LEU A 143 22.25 -6.04 8.62
C LEU A 143 23.12 -4.79 8.91
N ASP A 144 24.02 -4.48 7.98
CA ASP A 144 24.74 -3.19 7.98
C ASP A 144 23.77 -2.03 7.69
N GLU A 145 24.05 -0.83 8.21
CA GLU A 145 23.14 0.35 8.12
C GLU A 145 22.70 0.68 6.68
N ARG A 146 23.61 0.56 5.70
CA ARG A 146 23.27 0.79 4.27
C ARG A 146 22.39 -0.31 3.66
N ALA A 147 22.54 -1.55 4.13
CA ALA A 147 21.72 -2.66 3.69
C ALA A 147 20.36 -2.64 4.40
N PHE A 148 20.33 -2.15 5.65
CA PHE A 148 19.14 -1.97 6.45
C PHE A 148 18.13 -1.05 5.77
N GLU A 149 18.51 0.18 5.43
CA GLU A 149 17.60 1.12 4.75
C GLU A 149 17.08 0.55 3.43
N LYS A 150 17.98 0.01 2.60
CA LYS A 150 17.59 -0.58 1.31
C LYS A 150 16.60 -1.75 1.43
N THR A 151 16.65 -2.48 2.55
CA THR A 151 15.77 -3.62 2.80
C THR A 151 14.45 -3.17 3.41
N LEU A 152 14.47 -2.22 4.36
CA LEU A 152 13.28 -1.81 5.10
C LEU A 152 12.46 -0.72 4.41
N THR A 153 13.07 0.16 3.62
CA THR A 153 12.34 1.19 2.87
C THR A 153 11.23 0.58 1.99
N PRO A 154 11.46 -0.45 1.15
CA PRO A 154 10.39 -1.04 0.37
C PRO A 154 9.32 -1.72 1.24
N ILE A 155 9.71 -2.35 2.36
CA ILE A 155 8.75 -2.97 3.31
C ILE A 155 7.78 -1.92 3.88
N ILE A 156 8.32 -0.77 4.31
CA ILE A 156 7.51 0.31 4.89
C ILE A 156 6.67 1.01 3.81
N GLN A 157 7.21 1.17 2.59
CA GLN A 157 6.47 1.75 1.47
C GLN A 157 5.32 0.84 1.01
N GLU A 158 5.55 -0.48 0.95
CA GLU A 158 4.49 -1.45 0.68
C GLU A 158 3.42 -1.38 1.77
N TYR A 159 3.83 -1.30 3.04
CA TYR A 159 2.91 -1.10 4.16
C TYR A 159 2.02 0.12 3.99
N PHE A 160 2.53 1.25 3.48
CA PHE A 160 1.71 2.43 3.18
C PHE A 160 0.59 2.18 2.17
N GLU A 161 0.72 1.17 1.31
CA GLU A 161 -0.29 0.81 0.32
C GLU A 161 -1.32 -0.20 0.89
N HIS A 162 -0.86 -1.28 1.55
CA HIS A 162 -1.75 -2.36 2.00
C HIS A 162 -2.25 -2.22 3.45
N GLY A 163 -1.53 -1.51 4.31
CA GLY A 163 -1.94 -1.20 5.69
C GLY A 163 -1.91 -2.37 6.69
N ASP A 164 -1.30 -3.51 6.34
CA ASP A 164 -1.21 -4.69 7.20
C ASP A 164 0.04 -4.64 8.10
N THR A 165 -0.17 -4.45 9.41
CA THR A 165 0.93 -4.39 10.40
C THR A 165 1.50 -5.78 10.73
N ASN A 166 0.72 -6.86 10.56
CA ASN A 166 1.20 -8.21 10.83
C ASN A 166 2.20 -8.66 9.78
N GLU A 167 1.95 -8.34 8.51
CA GLU A 167 2.85 -8.64 7.41
C GLU A 167 4.23 -8.00 7.64
N VAL A 168 4.25 -6.73 8.05
CA VAL A 168 5.50 -6.04 8.42
C VAL A 168 6.16 -6.71 9.63
N SER A 169 5.39 -7.09 10.66
CA SER A 169 5.91 -7.79 11.83
C SER A 169 6.60 -9.11 11.46
N GLU A 170 5.98 -9.92 10.59
CA GLU A 170 6.54 -11.18 10.12
C GLU A 170 7.81 -10.98 9.28
N MET A 171 7.79 -10.02 8.36
CA MET A 171 8.98 -9.69 7.56
C MET A 171 10.14 -9.25 8.46
N LEU A 172 9.90 -8.39 9.43
CA LEU A 172 10.94 -7.90 10.35
C LEU A 172 11.46 -9.01 11.29
N LYS A 173 10.63 -9.95 11.73
CA LYS A 173 11.08 -11.10 12.55
C LYS A 173 12.00 -12.04 11.77
N ASN A 174 11.79 -12.17 10.47
CA ASN A 174 12.64 -12.96 9.60
C ASN A 174 13.97 -12.27 9.29
N LEU A 175 14.09 -10.97 9.55
CA LEU A 175 15.34 -10.22 9.42
C LEU A 175 16.13 -10.27 10.74
N ASN A 176 17.42 -10.60 10.68
CA ASN A 176 18.29 -10.50 11.85
C ASN A 176 18.70 -9.04 12.09
N LEU A 177 17.84 -8.27 12.76
CA LEU A 177 18.03 -6.84 13.01
C LEU A 177 19.06 -6.53 14.12
N GLY A 178 19.41 -7.51 14.96
CA GLY A 178 20.37 -7.33 16.06
C GLY A 178 20.06 -6.12 16.95
N GLU A 179 21.06 -5.24 17.13
CA GLU A 179 20.95 -4.00 17.91
C GLU A 179 20.26 -2.86 17.15
N MET A 180 20.01 -3.00 15.83
CA MET A 180 19.47 -1.95 14.96
C MET A 180 17.94 -1.85 14.99
N LYS A 181 17.27 -2.52 15.93
CA LYS A 181 15.80 -2.50 16.07
C LYS A 181 15.23 -1.09 16.25
N TYR A 182 15.94 -0.22 16.98
CA TYR A 182 15.57 1.19 17.15
C TYR A 182 15.64 2.00 15.84
N SER A 183 16.28 1.50 14.79
CA SER A 183 16.33 2.19 13.50
C SER A 183 15.04 1.97 12.69
N VAL A 184 14.21 0.98 13.04
CA VAL A 184 12.93 0.72 12.35
C VAL A 184 11.95 1.89 12.55
N PRO A 185 11.65 2.35 13.78
CA PRO A 185 10.75 3.48 13.97
C PRO A 185 11.33 4.79 13.43
N VAL A 186 12.67 4.96 13.48
CA VAL A 186 13.34 6.14 12.90
C VAL A 186 13.06 6.20 11.40
N LEU A 187 13.33 5.12 10.66
CA LEU A 187 13.09 5.07 9.21
C LEU A 187 11.60 5.25 8.87
N ALA A 188 10.71 4.60 9.63
CA ALA A 188 9.27 4.70 9.39
C ALA A 188 8.72 6.12 9.62
N VAL A 189 9.23 6.84 10.62
CA VAL A 189 8.88 8.24 10.87
C VAL A 189 9.45 9.12 9.77
N SER A 190 10.73 8.98 9.41
CA SER A 190 11.35 9.78 8.36
C SER A 190 10.61 9.67 7.02
N LEU A 191 10.27 8.45 6.59
CA LEU A 191 9.47 8.23 5.37
C LEU A 191 8.06 8.84 5.47
N ALA A 192 7.45 8.83 6.66
CA ALA A 192 6.13 9.43 6.86
C ALA A 192 6.15 10.96 6.92
N LEU A 193 7.27 11.58 7.30
CA LEU A 193 7.45 13.04 7.32
C LEU A 193 7.48 13.64 5.91
N GLU A 194 7.94 12.87 4.93
CA GLU A 194 7.92 13.21 3.50
C GLU A 194 6.57 12.83 2.83
N GLY A 195 5.77 12.01 3.50
CA GLY A 195 4.49 11.50 3.02
C GLY A 195 3.28 12.36 3.36
N LYS A 196 2.10 11.74 3.28
CA LYS A 196 0.81 12.40 3.55
C LYS A 196 0.37 12.23 5.00
N ALA A 197 -0.79 12.79 5.38
CA ALA A 197 -1.35 12.61 6.72
C ALA A 197 -1.70 11.14 6.99
N SER A 198 -2.26 10.45 6.01
CA SER A 198 -2.55 9.01 6.08
C SER A 198 -1.31 8.17 6.45
N HIS A 199 -0.16 8.44 5.83
CA HIS A 199 1.08 7.71 6.12
C HIS A 199 1.54 7.92 7.57
N ARG A 200 1.36 9.13 8.13
CA ARG A 200 1.72 9.45 9.52
C ARG A 200 0.82 8.74 10.53
N GLU A 201 -0.47 8.62 10.22
CA GLU A 201 -1.41 7.81 10.99
C GLU A 201 -1.02 6.32 10.95
N MET A 202 -0.70 5.82 9.76
CA MET A 202 -0.26 4.43 9.58
C MET A 202 1.05 4.14 10.31
N THR A 203 2.05 5.02 10.23
CA THR A 203 3.30 4.86 10.99
C THR A 203 3.05 4.84 12.49
N SER A 204 2.15 5.68 13.00
CA SER A 204 1.81 5.66 14.43
C SER A 204 1.20 4.31 14.85
N LYS A 205 0.29 3.76 14.05
CA LYS A 205 -0.28 2.42 14.25
C LYS A 205 0.79 1.33 14.16
N LEU A 206 1.64 1.38 13.15
CA LEU A 206 2.71 0.42 12.94
C LEU A 206 3.67 0.35 14.13
N ILE A 207 4.15 1.50 14.62
CA ILE A 207 5.08 1.53 15.75
C ILE A 207 4.38 0.96 17.01
N SER A 208 3.10 1.26 17.20
CA SER A 208 2.31 0.70 18.30
C SER A 208 2.23 -0.83 18.24
N ASP A 209 1.94 -1.40 17.07
CA ASP A 209 1.76 -2.84 16.89
C ASP A 209 3.10 -3.62 16.88
N LEU A 210 4.18 -2.99 16.38
CA LEU A 210 5.52 -3.55 16.42
C LEU A 210 6.13 -3.52 17.83
N CYS A 211 5.68 -2.60 18.69
CA CYS A 211 6.15 -2.48 20.06
C CYS A 211 5.65 -3.67 20.90
N GLY A 212 6.58 -4.42 21.48
CA GLY A 212 6.31 -5.64 22.25
C GLY A 212 6.40 -6.93 21.43
N THR A 213 6.33 -6.84 20.09
CA THR A 213 6.46 -8.01 19.21
C THR A 213 7.83 -8.09 18.53
N VAL A 214 8.29 -6.97 17.95
CA VAL A 214 9.56 -6.88 17.21
C VAL A 214 10.52 -5.91 17.89
N VAL A 215 9.99 -4.78 18.33
CA VAL A 215 10.73 -3.64 18.90
C VAL A 215 10.36 -3.51 20.38
N SER A 216 11.33 -3.24 21.25
CA SER A 216 11.07 -3.01 22.68
C SER A 216 10.74 -1.54 22.98
N LYS A 217 10.14 -1.25 24.15
CA LYS A 217 9.93 0.16 24.57
C LYS A 217 11.23 0.95 24.65
N THR A 218 12.31 0.31 25.08
CA THR A 218 13.65 0.93 25.12
C THR A 218 14.19 1.23 23.73
N ASP A 219 13.86 0.42 22.72
CA ASP A 219 14.23 0.70 21.34
C ASP A 219 13.40 1.87 20.79
N VAL A 220 12.11 1.96 21.13
CA VAL A 220 11.25 3.11 20.77
C VAL A 220 11.78 4.41 21.39
N GLU A 221 12.16 4.40 22.68
CA GLU A 221 12.81 5.55 23.33
C GLU A 221 14.08 5.99 22.59
N LYS A 222 15.00 5.05 22.31
CA LYS A 222 16.21 5.32 21.52
C LYS A 222 15.89 5.85 20.12
N SER A 223 14.79 5.40 19.51
CA SER A 223 14.34 5.85 18.20
C SER A 223 13.97 7.33 18.22
N PHE A 224 13.17 7.75 19.22
CA PHE A 224 12.79 9.15 19.38
C PHE A 224 13.97 10.03 19.78
N ASP A 225 14.93 9.50 20.56
CA ASP A 225 16.18 10.20 20.86
C ASP A 225 17.00 10.47 19.58
N ARG A 226 17.06 9.49 18.67
CA ARG A 226 17.71 9.63 17.36
C ARG A 226 16.97 10.63 16.48
N LEU A 227 15.64 10.54 16.39
CA LEU A 227 14.81 11.50 15.64
C LEU A 227 15.00 12.94 16.12
N LEU A 228 15.05 13.18 17.43
CA LEU A 228 15.28 14.52 17.99
C LEU A 228 16.68 15.07 17.65
N LYS A 229 17.70 14.19 17.55
CA LYS A 229 19.05 14.57 17.13
C LYS A 229 19.13 14.86 15.63
N GLU A 230 18.38 14.12 14.82
CA GLU A 230 18.35 14.25 13.36
C GLU A 230 17.39 15.35 12.86
N LEU A 231 16.58 15.95 13.75
CA LEU A 231 15.66 17.04 13.40
C LEU A 231 16.27 18.19 12.57
N PRO A 232 17.51 18.65 12.80
CA PRO A 232 18.13 19.66 11.96
C PRO A 232 18.29 19.26 10.50
N GLU A 233 18.56 17.99 10.24
CA GLU A 233 18.64 17.43 8.89
C GLU A 233 17.24 17.20 8.33
N LEU A 234 16.32 16.60 9.10
CA LEU A 234 14.94 16.33 8.67
C LEU A 234 14.17 17.59 8.28
N VAL A 235 14.50 18.75 8.87
CA VAL A 235 13.89 20.04 8.52
C VAL A 235 14.24 20.50 7.11
N LEU A 236 15.38 20.07 6.56
CA LEU A 236 15.80 20.43 5.21
C LEU A 236 14.83 19.87 4.17
N ASP A 237 14.33 18.65 4.38
CA ASP A 237 13.38 17.98 3.49
C ASP A 237 11.92 18.24 3.90
N SER A 238 11.64 18.39 5.20
CA SER A 238 10.30 18.66 5.72
C SER A 238 10.32 19.83 6.71
N PRO A 239 9.99 21.06 6.27
CA PRO A 239 10.06 22.27 7.11
C PRO A 239 9.22 22.20 8.39
N ARG A 240 8.18 21.34 8.41
CA ARG A 240 7.29 21.12 9.55
C ARG A 240 7.70 19.93 10.43
N ALA A 241 8.84 19.28 10.15
CA ALA A 241 9.33 18.12 10.88
C ALA A 241 9.30 18.28 12.41
N PRO A 242 9.67 19.43 13.03
CA PRO A 242 9.62 19.57 14.48
C PRO A 242 8.20 19.42 15.03
N GLN A 243 7.21 20.03 14.38
CA GLN A 243 5.82 19.93 14.83
C GLN A 243 5.26 18.52 14.61
N LEU A 244 5.65 17.86 13.51
CA LEU A 244 5.23 16.50 13.19
C LEU A 244 5.87 15.47 14.13
N VAL A 245 7.17 15.57 14.41
CA VAL A 245 7.84 14.70 15.40
C VAL A 245 7.23 14.90 16.79
N GLY A 246 6.90 16.14 17.18
CA GLY A 246 6.17 16.40 18.43
C GLY A 246 4.79 15.73 18.48
N GLN A 247 4.08 15.64 17.34
CA GLN A 247 2.84 14.88 17.22
C GLN A 247 3.07 13.37 17.38
N PHE A 248 4.11 12.80 16.75
CA PHE A 248 4.48 11.40 16.95
C PHE A 248 4.83 11.09 18.41
N ILE A 249 5.58 11.97 19.09
CA ILE A 249 5.90 11.81 20.52
C ILE A 249 4.63 11.79 21.36
N ALA A 250 3.72 12.76 21.18
CA ALA A 250 2.47 12.79 21.92
C ALA A 250 1.61 11.54 21.66
N ARG A 251 1.57 11.07 20.41
CA ARG A 251 0.85 9.86 20.02
C ARG A 251 1.45 8.62 20.65
N ALA A 252 2.78 8.50 20.65
CA ALA A 252 3.54 7.38 21.23
C ALA A 252 3.37 7.29 22.76
N VAL A 253 3.33 8.43 23.44
CA VAL A 253 2.97 8.47 24.88
C VAL A 253 1.51 8.04 25.08
N GLY A 254 0.59 8.49 24.22
CA GLY A 254 -0.82 8.10 24.28
C GLY A 254 -1.09 6.61 24.00
N ASP A 255 -0.29 5.97 23.15
CA ASP A 255 -0.33 4.52 22.91
C ASP A 255 0.44 3.71 23.98
N GLY A 256 1.11 4.36 24.93
CA GLY A 256 1.85 3.70 26.02
C GLY A 256 3.13 2.98 25.56
N ILE A 257 3.59 3.28 24.34
CA ILE A 257 4.88 2.78 23.79
C ILE A 257 6.07 3.66 24.19
N LEU A 258 5.80 4.90 24.64
CA LEU A 258 6.77 5.84 25.17
C LEU A 258 6.39 6.26 26.60
N SER A 259 7.37 6.41 27.50
CA SER A 259 7.10 6.80 28.89
C SER A 259 6.44 8.18 28.99
N SER A 260 5.50 8.35 29.92
CA SER A 260 4.87 9.65 30.21
C SER A 260 5.86 10.69 30.74
N THR A 261 6.98 10.25 31.32
CA THR A 261 8.07 11.10 31.81
C THR A 261 9.16 11.33 30.77
N TYR A 262 9.04 10.78 29.55
CA TYR A 262 10.05 10.88 28.50
C TYR A 262 10.41 12.35 28.20
N ILE A 263 9.40 13.20 28.03
CA ILE A 263 9.57 14.63 27.74
C ILE A 263 10.25 15.36 28.92
N ASP A 264 9.94 14.96 30.16
CA ASP A 264 10.53 15.56 31.35
C ASP A 264 12.03 15.27 31.46
N GLY A 265 12.50 14.13 30.96
CA GLY A 265 13.92 13.77 30.89
C GLY A 265 14.76 14.71 29.99
N TYR A 266 14.11 15.43 29.08
CA TYR A 266 14.74 16.40 28.19
C TYR A 266 14.71 17.85 28.71
N LYS A 267 14.10 18.09 29.88
CA LYS A 267 14.06 19.44 30.45
C LYS A 267 15.45 19.90 30.87
N GLY A 268 15.88 21.03 30.31
CA GLY A 268 17.17 21.64 30.64
C GLY A 268 18.40 21.02 29.96
N THR A 269 18.21 20.01 29.09
CA THR A 269 19.31 19.33 28.37
C THR A 269 19.33 19.63 26.86
N VAL A 270 18.28 20.24 26.32
CA VAL A 270 18.10 20.43 24.87
C VAL A 270 18.61 21.81 24.43
N ASP A 271 19.74 21.82 23.74
CA ASP A 271 20.31 23.03 23.13
C ASP A 271 19.73 23.33 21.73
N CYS A 272 19.19 22.32 21.05
CA CYS A 272 18.61 22.46 19.72
C CYS A 272 17.20 23.07 19.76
N VAL A 273 16.99 24.17 19.04
CA VAL A 273 15.70 24.88 18.96
C VAL A 273 14.61 24.00 18.34
N GLN A 274 14.93 23.21 17.32
CA GLN A 274 13.96 22.34 16.65
C GLN A 274 13.53 21.17 17.55
N ALA A 275 14.47 20.53 18.25
CA ALA A 275 14.16 19.50 19.23
C ALA A 275 13.28 20.04 20.37
N ARG A 276 13.59 21.25 20.85
CA ARG A 276 12.76 21.93 21.84
C ARG A 276 11.35 22.20 21.31
N ALA A 277 11.22 22.70 20.09
CA ALA A 277 9.91 22.93 19.46
C ALA A 277 9.08 21.64 19.32
N ALA A 278 9.71 20.50 19.04
CA ALA A 278 9.03 19.20 18.99
C ALA A 278 8.53 18.77 20.38
N LEU A 279 9.36 18.90 21.41
CA LEU A 279 9.00 18.57 22.79
C LEU A 279 7.92 19.51 23.36
N ASP A 280 7.99 20.80 23.06
CA ASP A 280 6.97 21.77 23.44
C ASP A 280 5.64 21.43 22.78
N ARG A 281 5.66 21.07 21.48
CA ARG A 281 4.46 20.65 20.76
C ARG A 281 3.85 19.40 21.38
N ALA A 282 4.66 18.41 21.73
CA ALA A 282 4.20 17.19 22.40
C ALA A 282 3.59 17.49 23.78
N THR A 283 4.22 18.38 24.55
CA THR A 283 3.76 18.81 25.88
C THR A 283 2.38 19.46 25.80
N VAL A 284 2.19 20.38 24.86
CA VAL A 284 0.90 21.05 24.64
C VAL A 284 -0.17 20.03 24.28
N LEU A 285 0.10 19.10 23.34
CA LEU A 285 -0.86 18.08 22.93
C LEU A 285 -1.28 17.19 24.11
N LEU A 286 -0.32 16.68 24.87
CA LEU A 286 -0.59 15.82 26.03
C LEU A 286 -1.34 16.56 27.14
N SER A 287 -1.10 17.87 27.30
CA SER A 287 -1.82 18.69 28.28
C SER A 287 -3.30 18.87 27.96
N VAL A 288 -3.67 18.89 26.67
CA VAL A 288 -5.05 19.03 26.20
C VAL A 288 -5.82 17.72 26.37
N THR A 289 -5.13 16.58 26.25
CA THR A 289 -5.71 15.24 26.35
C THR A 289 -5.72 14.65 27.78
N LYS A 290 -5.71 15.48 28.82
CA LYS A 290 -5.69 15.09 30.26
C LYS A 290 -6.88 14.25 30.77
N GLY A 291 -7.65 13.60 29.90
CA GLY A 291 -8.77 12.70 30.23
C GLY A 291 -8.56 11.24 29.85
N GLY A 292 -7.34 10.80 29.49
CA GLY A 292 -7.04 9.38 29.22
C GLY A 292 -7.69 8.81 27.96
N LYS A 293 -8.29 9.64 27.11
CA LYS A 293 -8.73 9.24 25.78
C LYS A 293 -7.54 9.28 24.85
N ARG A 294 -7.39 8.22 24.05
CA ARG A 294 -6.44 8.15 22.94
C ARG A 294 -6.58 9.44 22.12
N ILE A 295 -5.45 10.00 21.66
CA ILE A 295 -5.47 11.16 20.77
C ILE A 295 -5.93 10.67 19.39
N ASP A 296 -7.22 10.38 19.26
CA ASP A 296 -7.82 9.96 18.01
C ASP A 296 -7.75 11.14 17.02
N ASN A 297 -7.43 10.84 15.77
CA ASN A 297 -7.39 11.79 14.65
C ASN A 297 -6.32 12.90 14.72
N LEU A 298 -5.20 12.70 15.42
CA LEU A 298 -4.10 13.68 15.44
C LEU A 298 -3.59 14.04 14.03
N TRP A 299 -3.61 13.06 13.13
CA TRP A 299 -3.07 13.17 11.78
C TRP A 299 -4.11 13.54 10.73
N GLY A 300 -5.40 13.46 11.07
CA GLY A 300 -6.53 13.60 10.15
C GLY A 300 -7.39 12.34 10.06
N SER A 301 -8.56 12.49 9.46
CA SER A 301 -9.59 11.45 9.26
C SER A 301 -9.58 10.86 7.84
N GLY A 302 -8.64 11.29 6.99
CA GLY A 302 -8.52 10.92 5.59
C GLY A 302 -7.80 9.60 5.30
N GLY A 303 -7.70 9.27 4.01
CA GLY A 303 -6.98 8.13 3.46
C GLY A 303 -7.89 7.05 2.86
N GLY A 304 -7.40 6.37 1.82
CA GLY A 304 -8.13 5.28 1.14
C GLY A 304 -8.40 4.04 1.99
N GLN A 305 -7.73 3.91 3.15
CA GLN A 305 -7.94 2.83 4.12
C GLN A 305 -9.16 3.05 5.01
N GLN A 306 -9.78 4.24 4.95
CA GLN A 306 -10.99 4.53 5.72
C GLN A 306 -12.22 3.85 5.12
N SER A 307 -13.19 3.51 5.96
CA SER A 307 -14.45 2.96 5.47
C SER A 307 -15.23 3.99 4.65
N VAL A 308 -15.93 3.56 3.60
CA VAL A 308 -16.78 4.44 2.78
C VAL A 308 -17.78 5.21 3.65
N LYS A 309 -18.38 4.56 4.66
CA LYS A 309 -19.31 5.20 5.60
C LYS A 309 -18.68 6.37 6.36
N HIS A 310 -17.42 6.22 6.74
CA HIS A 310 -16.67 7.28 7.40
C HIS A 310 -16.40 8.45 6.44
N LEU A 311 -15.92 8.15 5.22
CA LEU A 311 -15.65 9.18 4.21
C LEU A 311 -16.91 9.99 3.82
N VAL A 312 -18.06 9.31 3.68
CA VAL A 312 -19.35 9.99 3.44
C VAL A 312 -19.68 10.95 4.59
N LYS A 313 -19.47 10.51 5.84
CA LYS A 313 -19.70 11.36 7.02
C LYS A 313 -18.76 12.59 7.04
N GLU A 314 -17.49 12.42 6.70
CA GLU A 314 -16.56 13.55 6.63
C GLU A 314 -16.95 14.55 5.54
N ILE A 315 -17.39 14.06 4.36
CA ILE A 315 -17.89 14.92 3.27
C ILE A 315 -19.17 15.67 3.68
N ASP A 316 -20.10 14.99 4.35
CA ASP A 316 -21.32 15.61 4.89
C ASP A 316 -20.99 16.71 5.90
N MET A 317 -20.06 16.44 6.83
CA MET A 317 -19.61 17.45 7.80
C MET A 317 -18.93 18.64 7.12
N LEU A 318 -18.06 18.40 6.13
CA LEU A 318 -17.41 19.43 5.33
C LEU A 318 -18.43 20.34 4.65
N LEU A 319 -19.42 19.77 3.95
CA LEU A 319 -20.44 20.55 3.25
C LEU A 319 -21.32 21.35 4.21
N LYS A 320 -21.71 20.74 5.34
CA LYS A 320 -22.48 21.44 6.39
C LYS A 320 -21.70 22.59 7.00
N GLU A 321 -20.41 22.38 7.30
CA GLU A 321 -19.52 23.43 7.80
C GLU A 321 -19.39 24.56 6.79
N TYR A 322 -19.20 24.24 5.50
CA TYR A 322 -19.15 25.22 4.42
C TYR A 322 -20.43 26.07 4.33
N LEU A 323 -21.61 25.46 4.46
CA LEU A 323 -22.89 26.20 4.42
C LEU A 323 -23.07 27.15 5.62
N LEU A 324 -22.36 26.91 6.73
CA LEU A 324 -22.34 27.77 7.91
C LEU A 324 -21.27 28.86 7.81
N SER A 325 -20.06 28.51 7.37
CA SER A 325 -18.89 29.41 7.33
C SER A 325 -18.84 30.28 6.07
N GLY A 326 -19.25 29.72 4.92
CA GLY A 326 -19.03 30.29 3.60
C GLY A 326 -17.59 30.26 3.12
N ASP A 327 -16.68 29.57 3.83
CA ASP A 327 -15.26 29.54 3.51
C ASP A 327 -14.94 28.45 2.48
N VAL A 328 -14.75 28.88 1.23
CA VAL A 328 -14.45 27.99 0.11
C VAL A 328 -13.04 27.42 0.21
N LEU A 329 -12.07 28.18 0.72
CA LEU A 329 -10.69 27.74 0.81
C LEU A 329 -10.54 26.65 1.88
N GLU A 330 -11.28 26.80 2.98
CA GLU A 330 -11.33 25.78 4.02
C GLU A 330 -12.00 24.50 3.52
N ALA A 331 -13.12 24.61 2.80
CA ALA A 331 -13.77 23.44 2.20
C ALA A 331 -12.86 22.70 1.20
N GLU A 332 -12.10 23.45 0.38
CA GLU A 332 -11.10 22.88 -0.53
C GLU A 332 -9.99 22.16 0.24
N ARG A 333 -9.47 22.77 1.31
CA ARG A 333 -8.44 22.19 2.17
C ARG A 333 -8.93 20.88 2.82
N CYS A 334 -10.11 20.90 3.43
CA CYS A 334 -10.71 19.71 4.04
C CYS A 334 -10.89 18.57 3.03
N LEU A 335 -11.32 18.88 1.80
CA LEU A 335 -11.46 17.86 0.74
C LEU A 335 -10.12 17.23 0.37
N GLN A 336 -9.06 18.04 0.25
CA GLN A 336 -7.72 17.55 -0.06
C GLN A 336 -7.14 16.70 1.08
N GLU A 337 -7.42 17.06 2.33
CA GLU A 337 -7.00 16.31 3.53
C GLU A 337 -7.68 14.94 3.65
N LEU A 338 -8.80 14.69 2.95
CA LEU A 338 -9.39 13.35 2.87
C LEU A 338 -8.57 12.38 2.02
N GLU A 339 -7.71 12.88 1.13
CA GLU A 339 -6.79 12.08 0.31
C GLU A 339 -7.45 10.99 -0.57
N VAL A 340 -8.71 11.18 -0.97
CA VAL A 340 -9.50 10.21 -1.76
C VAL A 340 -9.99 10.81 -3.10
N PRO A 341 -9.09 11.12 -4.05
CA PRO A 341 -9.43 11.83 -5.28
C PRO A 341 -10.42 11.09 -6.19
N HIS A 342 -10.46 9.75 -6.11
CA HIS A 342 -11.40 8.92 -6.88
C HIS A 342 -12.79 8.82 -6.24
N PHE A 343 -12.98 9.42 -5.07
CA PHE A 343 -14.24 9.48 -4.33
C PHE A 343 -14.83 10.91 -4.28
N HIS A 344 -14.23 11.88 -4.97
CA HIS A 344 -14.74 13.27 -5.04
C HIS A 344 -16.14 13.36 -5.69
N HIS A 345 -16.55 12.37 -6.47
CA HIS A 345 -17.93 12.27 -6.98
C HIS A 345 -18.98 12.15 -5.85
N GLU A 346 -18.57 11.74 -4.65
CA GLU A 346 -19.44 11.76 -3.46
C GLU A 346 -19.76 13.18 -3.02
N LEU A 347 -18.75 14.05 -2.94
CA LEU A 347 -18.96 15.45 -2.60
C LEU A 347 -19.89 16.13 -3.60
N VAL A 348 -19.69 15.90 -4.90
CA VAL A 348 -20.55 16.48 -5.95
C VAL A 348 -21.99 15.97 -5.80
N TYR A 349 -22.17 14.67 -5.56
CA TYR A 349 -23.49 14.08 -5.35
C TYR A 349 -24.18 14.68 -4.12
N GLU A 350 -23.55 14.62 -2.94
CA GLU A 350 -24.11 15.14 -1.67
C GLU A 350 -24.39 16.64 -1.75
N ALA A 351 -23.48 17.42 -2.35
CA ALA A 351 -23.67 18.86 -2.52
C ALA A 351 -24.90 19.19 -3.36
N ILE A 352 -25.13 18.45 -4.47
CA ILE A 352 -26.32 18.66 -5.30
C ILE A 352 -27.58 18.22 -4.54
N VAL A 353 -27.56 17.09 -3.84
CA VAL A 353 -28.69 16.62 -3.02
C VAL A 353 -29.06 17.69 -1.97
N MET A 354 -28.08 18.29 -1.29
CA MET A 354 -28.32 19.40 -0.36
C MET A 354 -28.99 20.62 -1.04
N VAL A 355 -28.66 20.92 -2.31
CA VAL A 355 -29.36 21.98 -3.06
C VAL A 355 -30.81 21.58 -3.32
N LEU A 356 -31.06 20.34 -3.74
CA LEU A 356 -32.41 19.87 -4.04
C LEU A 356 -33.31 19.88 -2.81
N GLU A 357 -32.81 19.46 -1.65
CA GLU A 357 -33.55 19.43 -0.38
C GLU A 357 -33.70 20.82 0.27
N SER A 358 -32.89 21.80 -0.13
CA SER A 358 -32.91 23.12 0.48
C SER A 358 -34.12 23.96 0.10
N THR A 359 -34.56 24.81 1.02
CA THR A 359 -35.56 25.85 0.74
C THR A 359 -34.87 27.20 0.51
N GLY A 360 -35.04 27.75 -0.69
CA GLY A 360 -34.54 29.09 -1.06
C GLY A 360 -33.20 29.09 -1.82
N GLU A 361 -32.73 30.30 -2.14
CA GLU A 361 -31.61 30.50 -3.08
C GLU A 361 -30.22 30.48 -2.43
N LYS A 362 -30.13 30.52 -1.09
CA LYS A 362 -28.84 30.63 -0.39
C LYS A 362 -27.97 29.40 -0.65
N THR A 363 -28.47 28.21 -0.34
CA THR A 363 -27.74 26.94 -0.53
C THR A 363 -27.41 26.73 -2.00
N PHE A 364 -28.36 27.01 -2.89
CA PHE A 364 -28.16 26.96 -4.35
C PHE A 364 -26.93 27.77 -4.77
N LYS A 365 -26.85 29.04 -4.36
CA LYS A 365 -25.73 29.91 -4.72
C LYS A 365 -24.41 29.46 -4.09
N MET A 366 -24.42 29.11 -2.81
CA MET A 366 -23.22 28.68 -2.09
C MET A 366 -22.62 27.41 -2.73
N ILE A 367 -23.41 26.38 -2.96
CA ILE A 367 -22.92 25.14 -3.58
C ILE A 367 -22.44 25.39 -5.02
N LEU A 368 -23.14 26.23 -5.79
CA LEU A 368 -22.68 26.62 -7.12
C LEU A 368 -21.30 27.31 -7.07
N ASP A 369 -21.09 28.21 -6.12
CA ASP A 369 -19.82 28.92 -5.95
C ASP A 369 -18.70 27.97 -5.47
N LEU A 370 -19.00 27.01 -4.59
CA LEU A 370 -18.07 25.95 -4.18
C LEU A 370 -17.63 25.09 -5.38
N LEU A 371 -18.58 24.53 -6.14
CA LEU A 371 -18.27 23.68 -7.29
C LEU A 371 -17.51 24.45 -8.39
N LYS A 372 -17.81 25.73 -8.58
CA LYS A 372 -17.04 26.63 -9.46
C LYS A 372 -15.59 26.76 -9.00
N SER A 373 -15.36 26.97 -7.70
CA SER A 373 -14.00 27.08 -7.17
C SER A 373 -13.24 25.78 -7.34
N LEU A 374 -13.82 24.66 -6.91
CA LEU A 374 -13.19 23.33 -6.97
C LEU A 374 -12.91 22.86 -8.41
N TRP A 375 -13.73 23.29 -9.37
CA TRP A 375 -13.46 23.09 -10.80
C TRP A 375 -12.27 23.93 -11.29
N ARG A 376 -12.23 25.21 -10.93
CA ARG A 376 -11.16 26.13 -11.35
C ARG A 376 -9.80 25.76 -10.75
N SER A 377 -9.77 25.33 -9.48
CA SER A 377 -8.57 24.82 -8.83
C SER A 377 -8.19 23.40 -9.28
N SER A 378 -8.99 22.76 -10.14
CA SER A 378 -8.81 21.39 -10.64
C SER A 378 -8.74 20.32 -9.53
N VAL A 379 -9.26 20.62 -8.35
CA VAL A 379 -9.33 19.68 -7.22
C VAL A 379 -10.35 18.58 -7.53
N ILE A 380 -11.46 18.93 -8.17
CA ILE A 380 -12.40 17.94 -8.72
C ILE A 380 -12.09 17.78 -10.21
N THR A 381 -11.70 16.57 -10.59
CA THR A 381 -11.44 16.24 -12.00
C THR A 381 -12.74 16.18 -12.80
N VAL A 382 -12.62 16.33 -14.12
CA VAL A 382 -13.77 16.26 -15.05
C VAL A 382 -14.55 14.95 -14.91
N ASP A 383 -13.83 13.83 -14.73
CA ASP A 383 -14.44 12.51 -14.53
C ASP A 383 -15.21 12.44 -13.22
N GLN A 384 -14.65 12.94 -12.11
CA GLN A 384 -15.32 12.94 -10.80
C GLN A 384 -16.54 13.86 -10.78
N MET A 385 -16.43 15.04 -11.40
CA MET A 385 -17.56 15.95 -11.59
C MET A 385 -18.68 15.24 -12.35
N LYS A 386 -18.36 14.68 -13.52
CA LYS A 386 -19.32 13.95 -14.36
C LYS A 386 -20.01 12.82 -13.60
N ARG A 387 -19.27 11.97 -12.90
CA ARG A 387 -19.82 10.84 -12.13
C ARG A 387 -20.78 11.30 -11.03
N GLY A 388 -20.50 12.42 -10.37
CA GLY A 388 -21.39 13.01 -9.38
C GLY A 388 -22.76 13.39 -9.98
N TYR A 389 -22.77 14.14 -11.08
CA TYR A 389 -24.01 14.48 -11.79
C TYR A 389 -24.75 13.24 -12.31
N GLU A 390 -24.04 12.27 -12.91
CA GLU A 390 -24.66 11.04 -13.42
C GLU A 390 -25.29 10.18 -12.32
N ARG A 391 -24.80 10.26 -11.08
CA ARG A 391 -25.47 9.61 -9.93
C ARG A 391 -26.76 10.32 -9.58
N VAL A 392 -26.74 11.64 -9.45
CA VAL A 392 -27.96 12.43 -9.20
C VAL A 392 -29.00 12.19 -10.28
N TYR A 393 -28.61 12.14 -11.56
CA TYR A 393 -29.53 11.87 -12.67
C TYR A 393 -30.17 10.49 -12.62
N ARG A 394 -29.48 9.49 -12.06
CA ARG A 394 -30.03 8.14 -11.87
C ARG A 394 -30.98 8.09 -10.68
N GLU A 395 -30.67 8.81 -9.61
CA GLU A 395 -31.40 8.76 -8.34
C GLU A 395 -32.49 9.85 -8.20
N ILE A 396 -32.60 10.78 -9.16
CA ILE A 396 -33.62 11.84 -9.14
C ILE A 396 -35.07 11.32 -9.05
N PRO A 397 -35.47 10.16 -9.61
CA PRO A 397 -36.81 9.64 -9.39
C PRO A 397 -37.10 9.33 -7.92
N ASP A 398 -36.11 8.78 -7.21
CA ASP A 398 -36.21 8.42 -5.79
C ASP A 398 -36.15 9.67 -4.92
N ILE A 399 -35.21 10.59 -5.19
CA ILE A 399 -35.13 11.89 -4.51
C ILE A 399 -36.44 12.68 -4.65
N ASN A 400 -37.12 12.59 -5.81
CA ASN A 400 -38.41 13.26 -6.03
C ASN A 400 -39.55 12.68 -5.17
N LEU A 401 -39.42 11.47 -4.62
CA LEU A 401 -40.40 10.93 -3.68
C LEU A 401 -40.40 11.73 -2.37
N ASP A 402 -39.22 12.14 -1.92
CA ASP A 402 -39.03 12.90 -0.67
C ASP A 402 -39.12 14.42 -0.89
N VAL A 403 -38.65 14.91 -2.05
CA VAL A 403 -38.62 16.33 -2.39
C VAL A 403 -39.48 16.63 -3.63
N PRO A 404 -40.74 17.09 -3.43
CA PRO A 404 -41.54 17.62 -4.52
C PRO A 404 -40.81 18.81 -5.17
N HIS A 405 -40.76 18.85 -6.51
CA HIS A 405 -40.05 19.86 -7.32
C HIS A 405 -38.55 19.65 -7.52
N SER A 406 -37.97 18.53 -7.07
CA SER A 406 -36.54 18.24 -7.29
C SER A 406 -36.10 18.35 -8.75
N TYR A 407 -36.90 17.87 -9.71
CA TYR A 407 -36.62 17.99 -11.15
C TYR A 407 -36.46 19.45 -11.61
N SER A 408 -37.34 20.36 -11.19
CA SER A 408 -37.25 21.76 -11.61
C SER A 408 -36.05 22.49 -11.01
N VAL A 409 -35.69 22.15 -9.77
CA VAL A 409 -34.50 22.71 -9.12
C VAL A 409 -33.24 22.16 -9.77
N LEU A 410 -33.20 20.85 -10.07
CA LEU A 410 -32.09 20.19 -10.74
C LEU A 410 -31.84 20.79 -12.12
N GLU A 411 -32.86 20.90 -12.98
CA GLU A 411 -32.72 21.50 -14.32
C GLU A 411 -32.13 22.91 -14.24
N ARG A 412 -32.62 23.74 -13.32
CA ARG A 412 -32.10 25.10 -13.11
C ARG A 412 -30.64 25.09 -12.63
N PHE A 413 -30.31 24.22 -11.68
CA PHE A 413 -28.95 24.11 -11.16
C PHE A 413 -27.97 23.65 -12.23
N VAL A 414 -28.34 22.65 -13.04
CA VAL A 414 -27.54 22.14 -14.15
C VAL A 414 -27.31 23.23 -15.20
N GLU A 415 -28.33 24.03 -15.54
CA GLU A 415 -28.16 25.12 -16.50
C GLU A 415 -27.19 26.19 -15.97
N GLU A 416 -27.30 26.60 -14.71
CA GLU A 416 -26.34 27.54 -14.08
C GLU A 416 -24.90 26.99 -14.07
N CYS A 417 -24.74 25.68 -13.83
CA CYS A 417 -23.44 25.01 -13.91
C CYS A 417 -22.88 24.99 -15.34
N PHE A 418 -23.74 24.80 -16.34
CA PHE A 418 -23.35 24.85 -17.75
C PHE A 418 -22.94 26.26 -18.16
N GLN A 419 -23.72 27.28 -17.80
CA GLN A 419 -23.40 28.70 -18.05
C GLN A 419 -22.11 29.12 -17.35
N ALA A 420 -21.83 28.56 -16.18
CA ALA A 420 -20.57 28.76 -15.45
C ALA A 420 -19.36 28.03 -16.07
N GLY A 421 -19.58 27.15 -17.06
CA GLY A 421 -18.53 26.40 -17.73
C GLY A 421 -17.92 25.27 -16.89
N ILE A 422 -18.62 24.78 -15.86
CA ILE A 422 -18.11 23.72 -14.97
C ILE A 422 -18.58 22.32 -15.37
N ILE A 423 -19.53 22.23 -16.32
CA ILE A 423 -19.98 20.97 -16.93
C ILE A 423 -20.04 21.08 -18.45
N SER A 424 -19.88 19.94 -19.12
CA SER A 424 -19.93 19.87 -20.58
C SER A 424 -21.36 19.87 -21.11
N LYS A 425 -21.56 20.31 -22.37
CA LYS A 425 -22.85 20.27 -23.05
C LYS A 425 -23.50 18.87 -23.04
N PRO A 426 -22.78 17.77 -23.34
CA PRO A 426 -23.36 16.42 -23.27
C PRO A 426 -23.89 16.07 -21.88
N LEU A 427 -23.22 16.53 -20.81
CA LEU A 427 -23.68 16.27 -19.44
C LEU A 427 -24.96 17.08 -19.13
N ARG A 428 -25.03 18.34 -19.56
CA ARG A 428 -26.25 19.15 -19.44
C ARG A 428 -27.43 18.54 -20.19
N ASP A 429 -27.18 18.09 -21.43
CA ASP A 429 -28.22 17.50 -22.29
C ASP A 429 -28.73 16.14 -21.76
N LEU A 430 -27.96 15.48 -20.88
CA LEU A 430 -28.36 14.23 -20.21
C LEU A 430 -29.29 14.45 -19.01
N CYS A 431 -29.47 15.69 -18.55
CA CYS A 431 -30.29 16.00 -17.38
C CYS A 431 -31.74 15.49 -17.58
N PRO A 432 -32.25 14.63 -16.67
CA PRO A 432 -33.61 14.13 -16.77
C PRO A 432 -34.61 15.28 -16.62
N SER A 433 -35.56 15.35 -17.55
CA SER A 433 -36.73 16.21 -17.40
C SER A 433 -37.92 15.36 -17.02
N ARG A 434 -38.70 15.81 -16.04
CA ARG A 434 -39.97 15.15 -15.73
C ARG A 434 -40.90 15.44 -16.90
N GLY A 435 -41.07 14.44 -17.77
CA GLY A 435 -42.09 14.48 -18.81
C GLY A 435 -43.39 14.92 -18.17
N ARG A 436 -43.90 16.10 -18.56
CA ARG A 436 -45.24 16.53 -18.19
C ARG A 436 -46.14 15.38 -18.63
N LYS A 437 -46.73 14.63 -17.68
CA LYS A 437 -47.85 13.75 -18.01
C LYS A 437 -48.81 14.66 -18.73
N ARG A 438 -48.93 14.51 -20.05
CA ARG A 438 -49.98 15.17 -20.80
C ARG A 438 -51.23 14.58 -20.19
N PHE A 439 -51.84 15.31 -19.25
CA PHE A 439 -53.27 15.19 -19.06
C PHE A 439 -53.82 15.31 -20.46
N VAL A 440 -54.43 14.23 -20.93
CA VAL A 440 -55.07 14.14 -22.23
C VAL A 440 -55.85 15.43 -22.41
N SER A 441 -55.38 16.33 -23.25
CA SER A 441 -56.20 17.48 -23.62
C SER A 441 -57.41 16.86 -24.30
N GLU A 442 -58.60 17.10 -23.76
CA GLU A 442 -59.88 16.52 -24.22
C GLU A 442 -60.17 16.76 -25.71
N GLY A 443 -59.33 17.49 -26.44
CA GLY A 443 -59.46 17.78 -27.86
C GLY A 443 -58.74 16.86 -28.86
N ASP A 444 -57.94 15.86 -28.46
CA ASP A 444 -57.12 15.07 -29.42
C ASP A 444 -57.42 13.56 -29.46
N GLY A 445 -58.65 13.17 -29.13
CA GLY A 445 -59.21 11.85 -29.47
C GLY A 445 -58.46 10.62 -28.92
N GLY A 446 -57.63 10.77 -27.88
CA GLY A 446 -57.01 9.64 -27.18
C GLY A 446 -55.96 8.86 -27.98
N ARG A 447 -55.33 9.43 -29.02
CA ARG A 447 -54.21 8.75 -29.70
C ARG A 447 -52.91 8.92 -28.91
N LEU A 448 -52.46 7.83 -28.28
CA LEU A 448 -51.10 7.70 -27.77
C LEU A 448 -50.11 7.78 -28.95
N LYS A 449 -49.13 8.69 -28.88
CA LYS A 449 -47.99 8.65 -29.81
C LYS A 449 -47.13 7.44 -29.45
N LEU A 450 -46.80 6.64 -30.46
CA LEU A 450 -45.90 5.50 -30.34
C LEU A 450 -44.53 5.98 -29.83
N GLU A 451 -44.13 5.44 -28.68
CA GLU A 451 -42.77 5.54 -28.16
C GLU A 451 -41.84 4.81 -29.14
N SER A 452 -40.91 5.56 -29.73
CA SER A 452 -39.79 5.01 -30.49
C SER A 452 -38.75 4.52 -29.48
N TYR A 453 -38.65 3.18 -29.36
CA TYR A 453 -37.61 2.46 -28.64
C TYR A 453 -36.22 2.68 -29.21
#